data_AF-W2KGA9-F1
#
_entry.id   AF-W2KGA9-F1
#
_cell.length_a   1.000
_cell.length_b   1.000
_cell.length_c   1.000
_cell.angle_alpha   90.00
_cell.angle_beta   90.00
_cell.angle_gamma   90.00
#
_symmetry.space_group_name_H-M   'P 1'
#
loop_
_entity.id
_entity.type
_entity.pdbx_description
1 polymer ?
#
loop_
_entity_poly.entity_id
_entity_poly.type
_entity_poly.pdbx_seq_one_letter_code
_entity_poly.pdbx_strand_id
1 'polypeptide(L)'
;MVVDIDLMDHWPEVVYGPLGAVEKKDADPNEEVRTIHDLSFPKYDSVNSSFITDSVPRVCYESVVRIARRIENLANYGYEGRIFMLKGDVKGAFRLLRVRANQVFRIVACFKELGIIIIDMAAPFGWAG
;
A
#
# COMPACT_ATOMS: atom_id res chain seq x y z
N MET A 1 -11.47 -8.52 5.96
CA MET A 1 -12.35 -9.40 6.77
C MET A 1 -11.85 -9.28 8.20
N VAL A 2 -12.73 -9.11 9.18
CA VAL A 2 -12.34 -9.03 10.60
C VAL A 2 -12.81 -10.30 11.27
N VAL A 3 -11.93 -10.95 12.03
CA VAL A 3 -12.27 -12.15 12.81
C VAL A 3 -11.56 -12.11 14.16
N ASP A 4 -12.00 -12.98 15.07
CA ASP A 4 -11.42 -13.14 16.39
C ASP A 4 -9.98 -13.67 16.31
N ILE A 5 -9.10 -13.15 17.17
CA ILE A 5 -7.70 -13.58 17.24
C ILE A 5 -7.55 -15.05 17.64
N ASP A 6 -8.50 -15.61 18.38
CA ASP A 6 -8.49 -17.02 18.82
C ASP A 6 -8.56 -18.00 17.63
N LEU A 7 -9.00 -17.54 16.45
CA LEU A 7 -8.95 -18.35 15.24
C LEU A 7 -7.52 -18.59 14.74
N MET A 8 -6.54 -17.79 15.15
CA MET A 8 -5.15 -18.00 14.76
C MET A 8 -4.61 -19.36 15.22
N ASP A 9 -5.08 -19.88 16.36
CA ASP A 9 -4.69 -21.21 16.85
C ASP A 9 -5.07 -22.33 15.87
N HIS A 10 -6.03 -22.07 14.98
CA HIS A 10 -6.53 -23.00 13.98
C HIS A 10 -5.93 -22.76 12.58
N TRP A 11 -5.20 -21.66 12.37
CA TRP A 11 -4.65 -21.24 11.08
C TRP A 11 -3.12 -21.07 11.14
N PRO A 12 -2.36 -22.17 11.27
CA PRO A 12 -0.91 -22.12 11.45
C PRO A 12 -0.16 -21.51 10.27
N GLU A 13 -0.76 -21.45 9.09
CA GLU A 13 -0.17 -20.84 7.89
C GLU A 13 -0.25 -19.31 7.86
N VAL A 14 -1.08 -18.70 8.71
CA VAL A 14 -1.31 -17.25 8.69
C VAL A 14 -0.06 -16.51 9.13
N VAL A 15 0.38 -15.59 8.28
CA VAL A 15 1.43 -14.63 8.60
C VAL A 15 0.76 -13.30 8.93
N TYR A 16 1.04 -12.79 10.12
CA TYR A 16 0.45 -11.54 10.59
C TYR A 16 1.50 -10.49 10.98
N GLY A 17 1.19 -9.22 10.72
CA GLY A 17 1.93 -8.05 11.15
C GLY A 17 1.16 -7.25 12.20
N PRO A 18 1.84 -6.48 13.07
CA PRO A 18 1.15 -5.53 13.95
C PRO A 18 0.42 -4.45 13.14
N LEU A 19 -0.77 -4.08 13.63
CA LEU A 19 -1.51 -2.92 13.15
C LEU A 19 -1.30 -1.74 14.10
N GLY A 20 -0.87 -0.61 13.55
CA GLY A 20 -0.74 0.66 14.27
C GLY A 20 -1.58 1.76 13.64
N ALA A 21 -1.56 2.92 14.29
CA ALA A 21 -2.17 4.14 13.80
C ALA A 21 -1.21 5.31 13.95
N VAL A 22 -1.23 6.22 12.99
CA VAL A 22 -0.53 7.51 13.07
C VAL A 22 -1.48 8.65 12.75
N GLU A 23 -1.23 9.79 13.39
CA GLU A 23 -2.01 11.00 13.19
C GLU A 23 -1.91 11.48 11.74
N LYS A 24 -3.04 11.90 11.20
CA LYS A 24 -3.08 12.54 9.88
C LYS A 24 -2.89 14.03 10.08
N LYS A 25 -2.01 14.63 9.26
CA LYS A 25 -1.86 16.08 9.22
C LYS A 25 -3.22 16.74 8.93
N ASP A 26 -3.55 17.76 9.71
CA ASP A 26 -4.77 18.56 9.57
C ASP A 26 -6.09 17.80 9.83
N ALA A 27 -6.08 16.75 10.67
CA ALA A 27 -7.27 16.05 11.14
C ALA A 27 -7.18 15.71 12.64
N ASP A 28 -8.31 15.66 13.34
CA ASP A 28 -8.40 15.19 14.73
C ASP A 28 -8.15 13.67 14.77
N PRO A 29 -7.17 13.17 15.55
CA PRO A 29 -6.91 11.73 15.69
C PRO A 29 -8.10 10.92 16.22
N ASN A 30 -9.06 11.54 16.91
CA ASN A 30 -10.28 10.86 17.35
C ASN A 30 -11.29 10.67 16.21
N GLU A 31 -11.18 11.46 15.14
CA GLU A 31 -12.03 11.37 13.95
C GLU A 31 -11.36 10.56 12.83
N GLU A 32 -10.07 10.81 12.55
CA GLU A 32 -9.36 10.17 11.45
C GLU A 32 -7.87 9.93 11.75
N VAL A 33 -7.43 8.69 11.55
CA VAL A 33 -6.02 8.27 11.62
C VAL A 33 -5.60 7.55 10.34
N ARG A 34 -4.29 7.46 10.11
CA ARG A 34 -3.73 6.56 9.10
C ARG A 34 -3.35 5.25 9.77
N THR A 35 -3.98 4.16 9.35
CA THR A 35 -3.59 2.81 9.76
C THR A 35 -2.26 2.42 9.13
N ILE A 36 -1.35 1.85 9.91
CA ILE A 36 -0.07 1.31 9.45
C ILE A 36 -0.08 -0.20 9.71
N HIS A 37 0.03 -0.98 8.65
CA HIS A 37 0.23 -2.43 8.72
C HIS A 37 1.71 -2.71 8.49
N ASP A 38 2.40 -3.30 9.48
CA ASP A 38 3.80 -3.71 9.29
C ASP A 38 3.89 -5.00 8.48
N LEU A 39 3.96 -4.84 7.16
CA LEU A 39 4.06 -5.92 6.18
C LEU A 39 5.47 -6.53 6.08
N SER A 40 6.42 -6.02 6.88
CA SER A 40 7.78 -6.55 6.98
C SER A 40 8.00 -7.39 8.24
N PHE A 41 7.00 -7.47 9.12
CA PHE A 41 6.96 -8.36 10.28
C PHE A 41 6.23 -9.69 9.95
N PRO A 42 6.68 -10.82 10.53
CA PRO A 42 7.96 -11.01 11.21
C PRO A 42 9.12 -10.91 10.21
N LYS A 43 10.29 -10.54 10.70
CA LYS A 43 11.48 -10.43 9.85
C LYS A 43 11.76 -11.79 9.19
N TYR A 44 12.05 -11.78 7.89
CA TYR A 44 12.35 -12.95 7.04
C TYR A 44 11.18 -13.86 6.67
N ASP A 45 10.04 -13.78 7.36
CA ASP A 45 8.85 -14.61 7.07
C ASP A 45 7.61 -13.77 6.77
N SER A 46 7.77 -12.44 6.71
CA SER A 46 6.74 -11.50 6.31
C SER A 46 6.36 -11.62 4.83
N VAL A 47 5.21 -11.03 4.49
CA VAL A 47 4.75 -10.95 3.09
C VAL A 47 5.75 -10.19 2.21
N ASN A 48 6.40 -9.15 2.73
CA ASN A 48 7.45 -8.43 2.00
C ASN A 48 8.73 -9.27 1.86
N SER A 49 9.08 -10.09 2.86
CA SER A 49 10.24 -11.00 2.76
C SER A 49 9.98 -12.15 1.78
N SER A 50 8.73 -12.57 1.64
CA SER A 50 8.29 -13.63 0.73
C SER A 50 8.12 -13.16 -0.73
N PHE A 51 8.21 -11.85 -0.99
CA PHE A 51 8.01 -11.31 -2.32
C PHE A 51 9.17 -11.65 -3.25
N ILE A 52 8.86 -12.21 -4.42
CA ILE A 52 9.84 -12.60 -5.43
C ILE A 52 9.90 -11.50 -6.48
N THR A 53 10.87 -10.59 -6.36
CA THR A 53 11.03 -9.44 -7.27
C THR A 53 11.16 -9.85 -8.74
N ASP A 54 11.77 -11.01 -9.02
CA ASP A 54 11.93 -11.49 -10.39
C ASP A 54 10.63 -12.03 -11.01
N SER A 55 9.55 -12.18 -10.22
CA SER A 55 8.25 -12.66 -10.70
C SER A 55 7.38 -11.58 -11.34
N VAL A 56 7.73 -10.29 -11.18
CA VAL A 56 6.97 -9.17 -11.74
C VAL A 56 7.59 -8.65 -13.05
N PRO A 57 6.77 -8.18 -14.01
CA PRO A 57 7.28 -7.55 -15.21
C PRO A 57 8.15 -6.33 -14.88
N ARG A 58 9.24 -6.14 -15.63
CA ARG A 58 10.00 -4.90 -15.55
C ARG A 58 9.15 -3.74 -16.07
N VAL A 59 8.77 -2.84 -15.17
CA VAL A 59 8.11 -1.59 -15.53
C VAL A 59 9.18 -0.54 -15.82
N CYS A 60 9.21 -0.05 -17.05
CA CYS A 60 10.05 1.08 -17.44
C CYS A 60 9.33 2.38 -17.07
N TYR A 61 9.71 2.97 -15.94
CA TYR A 61 9.22 4.29 -15.57
C TYR A 61 9.96 5.36 -16.37
N GLU A 62 9.22 6.33 -16.89
CA GLU A 62 9.83 7.53 -17.45
C GLU A 62 10.34 8.42 -16.31
N SER A 63 11.51 9.03 -16.49
CA SER A 63 12.06 9.92 -15.48
C SER A 63 11.17 11.14 -15.32
N VAL A 64 10.88 11.51 -14.06
CA VAL A 64 10.23 12.79 -13.74
C VAL A 64 10.99 13.98 -14.34
N VAL A 65 12.31 13.85 -14.49
CA VAL A 65 13.17 14.86 -15.13
C VAL A 65 12.79 15.07 -16.59
N ARG A 66 12.41 14.02 -17.32
CA ARG A 66 12.01 14.13 -18.73
C ARG A 66 10.67 14.87 -18.87
N ILE A 67 9.74 14.61 -17.96
CA ILE A 67 8.45 15.34 -17.89
C ILE A 67 8.72 16.81 -17.55
N ALA A 68 9.54 17.09 -16.55
CA ALA A 68 9.92 18.45 -16.14
C ALA A 68 10.58 19.23 -17.29
N ARG A 69 11.58 18.66 -17.96
CA ARG A 69 12.25 19.26 -19.12
C ARG A 69 11.28 19.55 -20.26
N ARG A 70 10.30 18.67 -20.49
CA ARG A 70 9.28 18.92 -21.52
C ARG A 70 8.42 20.14 -21.16
N ILE A 71 8.03 20.28 -19.90
CA ILE A 71 7.25 21.44 -19.43
C ILE A 71 8.07 22.72 -19.59
N GLU A 72 9.32 22.72 -19.14
CA GLU A 72 10.24 23.87 -19.27
C GLU A 72 10.49 24.24 -20.74
N ASN A 73 10.75 23.24 -21.59
CA ASN A 73 10.96 23.47 -23.02
C ASN A 73 9.71 24.11 -23.65
N LEU A 74 8.51 23.57 -23.39
CA LEU A 74 7.27 24.14 -23.93
C LEU A 74 7.02 25.56 -23.43
N ALA A 75 7.35 25.85 -22.16
CA ALA A 75 7.24 27.20 -21.60
C ALA A 75 8.24 28.19 -22.23
N ASN A 76 9.46 27.73 -22.54
CA ASN A 76 10.55 28.58 -23.03
C ASN A 76 10.59 28.70 -24.57
N TYR A 77 10.01 27.76 -25.33
CA TYR A 77 10.06 27.76 -26.81
C TYR A 77 9.12 28.78 -27.47
N GLY A 78 8.47 29.66 -26.71
CA GLY A 78 7.55 30.65 -27.25
C GLY A 78 6.25 30.04 -27.78
N TYR A 79 5.77 28.93 -27.19
CA TYR A 79 4.44 28.43 -27.49
C TYR A 79 3.40 29.48 -27.09
N GLU A 80 2.76 30.12 -28.07
CA GLU A 80 1.77 31.18 -27.83
C GLU A 80 0.45 30.66 -27.25
N GLY A 81 0.27 29.33 -27.19
CA GLY A 81 -0.90 28.68 -26.60
C GLY A 81 -0.77 28.46 -25.08
N ARG A 82 -1.87 28.05 -24.44
CA ARG A 82 -1.85 27.66 -23.01
C ARG A 82 -1.37 26.23 -22.87
N ILE A 83 -0.42 26.00 -21.96
CA ILE A 83 0.01 24.67 -21.55
C ILE A 83 -0.85 24.25 -20.35
N PHE A 84 -1.60 23.16 -20.50
CA PHE A 84 -2.38 22.57 -19.40
C PHE A 84 -1.64 21.37 -18.82
N MET A 85 -1.56 21.31 -17.49
CA MET A 85 -1.02 20.16 -16.77
C MET A 85 -2.15 19.48 -16.00
N LEU A 86 -2.39 18.21 -16.30
CA LEU A 86 -3.25 17.38 -15.47
C LEU A 86 -2.38 16.75 -14.37
N LYS A 87 -2.67 17.10 -13.12
CA LYS A 87 -2.09 16.48 -11.93
C LYS A 87 -3.24 15.95 -11.09
N GLY A 88 -3.18 14.68 -10.74
CA GLY A 88 -4.17 14.05 -9.87
C GLY A 88 -3.51 12.97 -9.01
N ASP A 89 -4.07 12.76 -7.83
CA ASP A 89 -3.81 11.58 -7.01
C ASP A 89 -4.95 10.58 -7.22
N VAL A 90 -4.63 9.29 -7.30
CA VAL A 90 -5.64 8.23 -7.36
C VAL A 90 -5.84 7.69 -5.94
N LYS A 91 -6.64 8.41 -5.16
CA LYS A 91 -6.89 8.08 -3.76
C LYS A 91 -7.41 6.64 -3.64
N GLY A 92 -6.68 5.81 -2.89
CA GLY A 92 -7.08 4.43 -2.60
C GLY A 92 -6.95 3.46 -3.77
N ALA A 93 -6.14 3.77 -4.80
CA ALA A 93 -5.93 2.89 -5.96
C ALA A 93 -5.64 1.43 -5.56
N PHE A 94 -4.81 1.21 -4.53
CA PHE A 94 -4.47 -0.14 -4.05
C PHE A 94 -5.67 -0.94 -3.54
N ARG A 95 -6.71 -0.28 -3.01
CA ARG A 95 -7.93 -0.96 -2.55
C ARG A 95 -8.74 -1.59 -3.69
N LEU A 96 -8.49 -1.15 -4.93
CA LEU A 96 -9.11 -1.71 -6.12
C LEU A 96 -8.38 -2.97 -6.64
N LEU A 97 -7.16 -3.21 -6.18
CA LEU A 97 -6.36 -4.37 -6.54
C LEU A 97 -6.67 -5.52 -5.58
N ARG A 98 -7.32 -6.58 -6.09
CA ARG A 98 -7.68 -7.74 -5.27
C ARG A 98 -6.48 -8.67 -5.09
N VAL A 99 -6.31 -9.14 -3.88
CA VAL A 99 -5.30 -10.16 -3.56
C VAL A 99 -5.85 -11.50 -4.03
N ARG A 100 -4.98 -12.35 -4.59
CA ARG A 100 -5.36 -13.70 -4.99
C ARG A 100 -5.88 -14.46 -3.77
N ALA A 101 -7.03 -15.12 -3.89
CA ALA A 101 -7.73 -15.74 -2.75
C ALA A 101 -6.85 -16.71 -1.95
N ASN A 102 -5.99 -17.48 -2.61
CA ASN A 102 -5.09 -18.42 -1.95
C ASN A 102 -3.80 -17.77 -1.38
N GLN A 103 -3.69 -16.44 -1.36
CA GLN A 103 -2.54 -15.69 -0.81
C GLN A 103 -2.95 -14.73 0.32
N VAL A 104 -4.25 -14.53 0.57
CA VAL A 104 -4.74 -13.56 1.58
C VAL A 104 -4.27 -13.88 2.99
N PHE A 105 -3.95 -15.15 3.27
CA PHE A 105 -3.42 -15.61 4.56
C PHE A 105 -2.08 -14.96 4.95
N ARG A 106 -1.38 -14.34 4.00
CA ARG A 106 -0.12 -13.59 4.24
C ARG A 106 -0.34 -12.11 4.54
N ILE A 107 -1.56 -11.62 4.37
CA ILE A 107 -1.90 -10.20 4.50
C ILE A 107 -2.88 -10.02 5.64
N VAL A 108 -2.37 -10.27 6.86
CA VAL A 108 -3.17 -10.22 8.08
C VAL A 108 -2.58 -9.21 9.04
N ALA A 109 -3.37 -8.22 9.41
CA ALA A 109 -3.00 -7.27 10.45
C ALA A 109 -3.57 -7.74 11.79
N CYS A 110 -2.74 -7.77 12.83
CA CYS A 110 -3.13 -8.14 14.19
C CYS A 110 -3.33 -6.89 15.04
N PHE A 111 -4.48 -6.79 15.70
CA PHE A 111 -4.75 -5.74 16.67
C PHE A 111 -5.10 -6.37 18.03
N LYS A 112 -4.05 -6.63 18.81
CA LYS A 112 -4.12 -7.43 20.05
C LYS A 112 -5.01 -6.80 21.11
N GLU A 113 -5.00 -5.47 21.19
CA GLU A 113 -5.77 -4.68 22.15
C GLU A 113 -7.28 -4.90 22.01
N LEU A 114 -7.74 -5.23 20.81
CA LEU A 114 -9.13 -5.55 20.52
C LEU A 114 -9.40 -7.05 20.38
N GLY A 115 -8.37 -7.90 20.48
CA GLY A 115 -8.52 -9.34 20.28
C GLY A 115 -8.95 -9.72 18.87
N ILE A 116 -8.56 -8.94 17.85
CA ILE A 116 -8.97 -9.19 16.45
C ILE A 116 -7.78 -9.31 15.51
N ILE A 117 -8.05 -10.01 14.40
CA ILE A 117 -7.21 -9.96 13.21
C ILE A 117 -8.02 -9.46 12.01
N ILE A 118 -7.34 -8.75 11.12
CA ILE A 118 -7.90 -8.16 9.92
C ILE A 118 -7.18 -8.78 8.72
N ILE A 119 -7.91 -9.56 7.93
CA ILE A 119 -7.40 -10.15 6.68
C ILE A 119 -7.71 -9.18 5.53
N ASP A 120 -6.68 -8.61 4.93
CA ASP A 120 -6.80 -7.69 3.80
C ASP A 120 -7.02 -8.48 2.51
N MET A 121 -8.19 -8.26 1.89
CA MET A 121 -8.57 -8.90 0.63
C MET A 121 -8.17 -8.07 -0.60
N ALA A 122 -7.56 -6.91 -0.37
CA ALA A 122 -7.05 -5.99 -1.37
C ALA A 122 -5.59 -5.65 -1.04
N ALA A 123 -4.85 -5.15 -2.03
CA ALA A 123 -3.45 -4.82 -1.84
C ALA A 123 -3.32 -3.74 -0.74
N PRO A 124 -2.58 -4.03 0.35
CA PRO A 124 -2.37 -3.05 1.41
C PRO A 124 -1.28 -2.06 0.99
N PHE A 125 -1.32 -0.87 1.59
CA PHE A 125 -0.27 0.11 1.40
C PHE A 125 1.02 -0.36 2.09
N GLY A 126 2.17 -0.27 1.40
CA GLY A 126 3.48 -0.69 1.92
C GLY A 126 3.89 -2.12 1.56
N TRP A 127 3.08 -2.84 0.77
CA TRP A 127 3.47 -4.14 0.22
C TRP A 127 4.55 -3.98 -0.85
N ALA A 128 5.53 -4.90 -0.86
CA ALA A 128 6.70 -4.84 -1.75
C ALA A 128 6.40 -5.26 -3.21
N GLY A 129 5.25 -5.86 -3.47
CA GLY A 129 4.82 -6.31 -4.80
C GLY A 129 3.77 -5.42 -5.45
#